data_AF-A0A4U3B1A5-F1
#
_entry.id   AF-A0A4U3B1A5-F1
#
_cell.length_a   1.000
_cell.length_b   1.000
_cell.length_c   1.000
_cell.angle_alpha   90.00
_cell.angle_beta   90.00
_cell.angle_gamma   90.00
#
_symmetry.space_group_name_H-M   'P 1'
#
loop_
_entity.id
_entity.type
_entity.pdbx_description
1 polymer ?
#
loop_
_entity_poly.entity_id
_entity_poly.type
_entity_poly.pdbx_seq_one_letter_code
_entity_poly.pdbx_strand_id
1 'polypeptide(L)' 'HFTNFHCLVPDLPEQGKNRSKDHFSINFSAEKIIELIEEKGKGKTVIVIGFSLGAQVLIAMLSMKPN' A
#
# COMPACT_ATOMS: atom_id res chain seq x y z
N HIS A 1 -11.87 -12.28 13.70
CA HIS A 1 -10.89 -12.88 12.75
C HIS A 1 -9.72 -11.92 12.58
N PHE A 2 -8.49 -12.41 12.31
CA PHE A 2 -7.21 -11.66 12.22
C PHE A 2 -6.62 -11.04 13.51
N THR A 3 -6.98 -11.51 14.70
CA THR A 3 -6.48 -10.95 15.98
C THR A 3 -4.97 -11.03 16.18
N ASN A 4 -4.29 -11.91 15.44
CA ASN A 4 -2.83 -12.08 15.50
C ASN A 4 -2.08 -11.23 14.46
N PHE A 5 -2.79 -10.39 13.69
CA PHE A 5 -2.20 -9.53 12.67
C PHE A 5 -2.41 -8.05 13.00
N HIS A 6 -1.42 -7.24 12.66
CA HIS A 6 -1.59 -5.79 12.63
C HIS A 6 -2.05 -5.38 11.23
N CYS A 7 -3.37 -5.27 11.05
CA CYS A 7 -3.96 -4.97 9.76
C CYS A 7 -4.03 -3.46 9.50
N LEU A 8 -3.60 -3.04 8.31
CA LEU A 8 -3.75 -1.68 7.80
C LEU A 8 -4.58 -1.73 6.51
N VAL A 9 -5.52 -0.80 6.36
CA VAL A 9 -6.34 -0.65 5.15
C VAL A 9 -6.30 0.83 4.73
N PRO A 10 -5.24 1.27 4.05
CA PRO A 10 -5.09 2.68 3.66
C PRO A 10 -5.99 3.01 2.47
N ASP A 11 -6.51 4.24 2.46
CA ASP A 11 -7.10 4.83 1.26
C ASP A 11 -5.97 5.24 0.31
N LEU A 12 -6.02 4.84 -0.97
CA LEU A 12 -5.06 5.28 -1.99
C LEU A 12 -5.23 6.79 -2.28
N PRO A 13 -4.23 7.45 -2.91
CA PRO A 13 -4.39 8.80 -3.43
C PRO A 13 -5.67 8.95 -4.27
N GLU A 14 -6.36 10.07 -4.11
CA GLU A 14 -7.68 10.36 -4.70
C GLU A 14 -8.85 9.43 -4.30
N GLN A 15 -8.62 8.41 -3.47
CA GLN A 15 -9.65 7.47 -3.00
C GLN A 15 -10.07 7.79 -1.56
N GLY A 16 -11.27 7.37 -1.17
CA GLY A 16 -11.76 7.47 0.22
C GLY A 16 -11.54 8.85 0.84
N LYS A 17 -10.80 8.89 1.95
CA LYS A 17 -10.44 10.12 2.69
C LYS A 17 -9.19 10.84 2.15
N ASN A 18 -8.52 10.29 1.14
CA ASN A 18 -7.36 10.89 0.47
C ASN A 18 -7.71 11.61 -0.85
N ARG A 19 -9.00 11.83 -1.12
CA ARG A 19 -9.55 12.48 -2.32
C ARG A 19 -8.92 13.81 -2.76
N SER A 20 -8.41 14.62 -1.83
CA SER A 20 -7.97 15.98 -2.11
C SER A 20 -6.51 16.27 -1.74
N LYS A 21 -5.73 15.23 -1.41
CA LYS A 21 -4.36 15.41 -0.91
C LYS A 21 -3.33 15.30 -2.01
N ASP A 22 -3.37 14.20 -2.75
CA ASP A 22 -2.41 13.87 -3.79
C ASP A 22 -3.12 13.28 -5.00
N HIS A 23 -2.52 13.44 -6.17
CA HIS A 23 -3.03 12.85 -7.41
C HIS A 23 -2.73 11.36 -7.50
N PHE A 24 -3.67 10.61 -8.10
CA PHE A 24 -3.47 9.18 -8.31
C PHE A 24 -2.56 8.93 -9.52
N SER A 25 -1.52 8.13 -9.28
CA SER A 25 -0.91 7.31 -10.32
C SER A 25 -0.53 5.96 -9.71
N ILE A 26 -0.37 4.92 -10.55
CA ILE A 26 0.01 3.58 -10.09
C ILE A 26 1.36 3.63 -9.36
N ASN A 27 2.36 4.28 -9.96
CA ASN A 27 3.71 4.35 -9.40
C ASN A 27 3.77 5.18 -8.12
N PHE A 28 3.15 6.36 -8.11
CA PHE A 28 3.12 7.19 -6.91
C PHE A 28 2.39 6.49 -5.74
N SER A 29 1.29 5.80 -6.05
CA SER A 29 0.59 5.01 -5.03
C SER A 29 1.46 3.88 -4.50
N ALA A 30 2.22 3.20 -5.37
CA ALA A 30 3.14 2.15 -4.96
C ALA A 30 4.25 2.69 -4.03
N GLU A 31 4.84 3.84 -4.36
CA GLU A 31 5.81 4.55 -3.50
C GLU A 31 5.21 4.86 -2.12
N LYS A 32 4.00 5.41 -2.05
CA LYS A 32 3.33 5.69 -0.77
C LYS A 32 3.03 4.46 0.07
N ILE A 33 2.71 3.33 -0.56
CA ILE A 33 2.55 2.08 0.18
C ILE A 33 3.90 1.54 0.67
N ILE A 34 4.97 1.65 -0.12
CA ILE A 34 6.34 1.28 0.33
C ILE A 34 6.76 2.12 1.54
N GLU A 35 6.60 3.45 1.47
CA GLU A 35 6.88 4.36 2.59
C GLU A 35 6.12 3.93 3.86
N LEU A 36 4.83 3.61 3.73
CA LEU A 36 4.00 3.18 4.86
C LEU A 36 4.47 1.83 5.44
N ILE A 37 4.84 0.88 4.57
CA ILE A 37 5.37 -0.43 4.98
C ILE A 37 6.69 -0.27 5.72
N GLU A 38 7.60 0.59 5.25
CA GLU A 38 8.86 0.86 5.92
C GLU A 38 8.65 1.52 7.28
N GLU A 39 7.74 2.48 7.37
CA GLU A 39 7.41 3.18 8.62
C GLU A 39 6.76 2.25 9.66
N LYS A 40 5.82 1.40 9.24
CA LYS A 40 4.99 0.59 10.17
C LYS A 40 5.42 -0.86 10.31
N GLY A 41 6.12 -1.41 9.32
CA GLY A 41 6.51 -2.82 9.26
C GLY A 41 7.53 -3.21 10.33
N LYS A 42 8.38 -2.27 10.78
CA LYS A 42 9.38 -2.48 11.85
C LYS A 42 10.25 -3.73 11.64
N GLY A 43 10.63 -3.99 10.39
CA GLY A 43 11.46 -5.14 9.99
C GLY A 43 10.75 -6.50 10.03
N LYS A 44 9.43 -6.54 10.25
CA LYS A 44 8.64 -7.78 10.17
C LYS A 44 8.28 -8.10 8.73
N THR A 45 8.07 -9.38 8.44
CA THR A 45 7.44 -9.82 7.18
C THR A 45 6.05 -9.20 7.06
N VAL A 46 5.81 -8.52 5.93
CA VAL A 46 4.53 -7.86 5.63
C VAL A 46 3.78 -8.65 4.56
N ILE A 47 2.49 -8.87 4.79
CA ILE A 47 1.59 -9.49 3.81
C ILE A 47 0.79 -8.36 3.17
N VAL A 48 0.85 -8.25 1.85
CA VAL A 48 0.11 -7.24 1.09
C VAL A 48 -0.95 -7.90 0.22
N ILE A 49 -2.17 -7.37 0.27
CA ILE A 49 -3.32 -7.88 -0.48
C ILE A 49 -3.83 -6.73 -1.36
N GLY A 50 -3.86 -6.95 -2.68
CA GLY A 50 -4.36 -6.00 -3.65
C GLY A 50 -5.59 -6.53 -4.38
N PHE A 51 -6.62 -5.70 -4.55
CA PHE A 51 -7.82 -6.03 -5.32
C PHE A 51 -8.08 -4.96 -6.38
N SER A 52 -8.45 -5.38 -7.61
CA SER A 52 -8.72 -4.48 -8.74
C SER A 52 -7.57 -3.46 -8.94
N LEU A 53 -7.84 -2.16 -8.84
CA LEU A 53 -6.81 -1.10 -8.90
C LEU A 53 -5.67 -1.32 -7.88
N GLY A 54 -5.99 -1.80 -6.68
CA GLY A 54 -4.99 -2.11 -5.66
C GLY A 54 -4.06 -3.26 -6.05
N ALA A 55 -4.52 -4.20 -6.90
CA ALA A 55 -3.64 -5.25 -7.42
C ALA A 55 -2.62 -4.69 -8.43
N GLN A 56 -3.02 -3.72 -9.25
CA GLN A 56 -2.10 -3.05 -10.18
C GLN A 56 -1.03 -2.25 -9.42
N VAL A 57 -1.42 -1.54 -8.36
CA VAL A 57 -0.49 -0.85 -7.45
C VAL A 57 0.46 -1.85 -6.77
N LEU A 58 -0.05 -2.99 -6.30
CA LEU A 58 0.77 -4.05 -5.69
C LEU A 58 1.81 -4.62 -6.66
N ILE A 59 1.45 -4.87 -7.92
CA ILE A 59 2.42 -5.35 -8.93
C ILE A 59 3.51 -4.30 -9.18
N ALA A 60 3.15 -3.03 -9.31
CA ALA A 60 4.13 -1.96 -9.44
C ALA A 60 5.05 -1.86 -8.20
N MET A 61 4.47 -1.95 -7.01
CA MET A 61 5.20 -1.97 -5.74
C MET A 61 6.25 -3.09 -5.71
N LEU A 62 5.88 -4.32 -6.11
CA LEU A 62 6.81 -5.46 -6.17
C LEU A 62 7.89 -5.27 -7.23
N SER A 63 7.59 -4.60 -8.35
CA SER A 63 8.60 -4.27 -9.37
C SER A 63 9.64 -3.26 -8.88
N MET A 64 9.26 -2.39 -7.95
CA MET A 64 10.15 -1.38 -7.34
C MET A 64 10.93 -1.95 -6.16
N LYS A 65 10.26 -2.75 -5.31
CA LYS A 65 10.84 -3.42 -4.14
C LYS A 65 10.37 -4.88 -4.07
N PRO A 66 11.13 -5.81 -4.65
CA PRO A 66 10.77 -7.24 -4.66
C PRO A 66 11.06 -7.97 -3.35
N ASN A 67 11.79 -7.34 -2.41
CA ASN A 67 12.29 -7.96 -1.17
C ASN A 67 11.73 -7.27 0.08
#